data_AF-A0A8T4RPS5-F1
#
_entry.id   AF-A0A8T4RPS5-F1
#
_cell.length_a   1.000
_cell.length_b   1.000
_cell.length_c   1.000
_cell.angle_alpha   90.00
_cell.angle_beta   90.00
_cell.angle_gamma   90.00
#
_symmetry.space_group_name_H-M   'P 1'
#
loop_
_entity.id
_entity.type
_entity.pdbx_description
1 polymer ?
#
loop_
_entity_poly.entity_id
_entity_poly.type
_entity_poly.pdbx_seq_one_letter_code
_entity_poly.pdbx_strand_id
1 'polypeptide(L)'
;MIDEIQKLALETLQMNKQAIIFAPSRASAEKTAEDIAKLTNLCCPELEKEVLKAATMPTKQCRRLSHCIKKGITFHHAGLLQKQKDLIEEEFRKGNVKIICCTPTLAAGLSLPAFRVIIKSLKRFSGKWGMEWIPVLEYLQMAGRAGRPEYESYGEAICLAKNDAEKEEIYEKYICGVPEDIYSKLAVEPVLRTYILSLISSGIIKDKTSMKEFFAKTFWAQQFQDMPQLEKIMEKMLQLLEEWKFIIVGDEDSDKNNDKNNDFISAQKLAVQATIRLRATSLGRRISELYIDPLTAKHLLNCLNIFTEGKNSFSLLQMISHTLEMRPLLRIKSKEQDLIQEELTKRISLLLEPEPSAYDLEYDEFINSIKTALFFESWISERDEDYLLENHDIRPGEIRVKIEIADWLLYACEELATIQEQRDVGKEIRKLRIRVKNGVKEELLPLLRLKGIGRVRARKLYTQGIKDLGDVKK
;
A
#
# COMPACT_ATOMS: atom_id res chain seq x y z
N MET A 1 37.46 -12.10 -2.86
CA MET A 1 37.02 -13.28 -3.63
C MET A 1 35.68 -12.94 -4.26
N ILE A 2 35.49 -13.24 -5.54
CA ILE A 2 34.25 -12.95 -6.28
C ILE A 2 33.20 -13.99 -5.86
N ASP A 3 31.98 -13.55 -5.53
CA ASP A 3 30.88 -14.45 -5.16
C ASP A 3 30.28 -15.17 -6.39
N GLU A 4 29.51 -16.24 -6.18
CA GLU A 4 28.92 -17.02 -7.28
C GLU A 4 27.94 -16.23 -8.16
N ILE A 5 27.22 -15.26 -7.59
CA ILE A 5 26.29 -14.40 -8.34
C ILE A 5 27.05 -13.51 -9.30
N GLN A 6 28.15 -12.91 -8.82
CA GLN A 6 29.03 -12.10 -9.62
C GLN A 6 29.67 -12.92 -10.75
N LYS A 7 30.07 -14.17 -10.50
CA LYS A 7 30.58 -15.07 -11.56
C LYS A 7 29.52 -15.30 -12.64
N LEU A 8 28.30 -15.70 -12.27
CA LEU A 8 27.20 -15.93 -13.20
C LEU A 8 26.80 -14.66 -13.96
N ALA A 9 26.84 -13.51 -13.29
CA ALA A 9 26.59 -12.20 -13.90
C ALA A 9 27.66 -11.87 -14.94
N LEU A 10 28.94 -12.01 -14.60
CA LEU A 10 30.05 -11.76 -15.52
C LEU A 10 30.03 -12.70 -16.72
N GLU A 11 29.73 -13.98 -16.52
CA GLU A 11 29.55 -14.96 -17.59
C GLU A 11 28.41 -14.53 -18.54
N THR A 12 27.28 -14.09 -18.00
CA THR A 12 26.16 -13.56 -18.81
C THR A 12 26.61 -12.38 -19.67
N LEU A 13 27.39 -11.45 -19.09
CA LEU A 13 27.93 -10.29 -19.81
C LEU A 13 28.92 -10.70 -20.89
N GLN A 14 29.77 -11.70 -20.64
CA GLN A 14 30.73 -12.24 -21.62
C GLN A 14 30.00 -12.88 -22.81
N MET A 15 28.83 -13.48 -22.60
CA MET A 15 27.97 -14.00 -23.65
C MET A 15 27.21 -12.88 -24.41
N ASN A 16 27.36 -11.61 -24.02
CA ASN A 16 26.57 -10.46 -24.50
C ASN A 16 25.05 -10.64 -24.31
N LYS A 17 24.65 -11.36 -23.26
CA LYS A 17 23.25 -11.63 -22.94
C LYS A 17 22.78 -10.77 -21.77
N GLN A 18 21.49 -10.87 -21.46
CA GLN A 18 20.87 -10.13 -20.36
C GLN A 18 20.42 -11.08 -19.25
N ALA A 19 20.49 -10.61 -18.00
CA ALA A 19 20.03 -11.36 -16.84
C ALA A 19 19.13 -10.56 -15.89
N ILE A 20 18.25 -11.27 -15.20
CA ILE A 20 17.49 -10.77 -14.06
C ILE A 20 17.94 -11.53 -12.82
N ILE A 21 18.35 -10.80 -11.78
CA ILE A 21 18.81 -11.36 -10.51
C ILE A 21 17.78 -11.03 -9.44
N PHE A 22 17.05 -12.04 -8.95
CA PHE A 22 16.09 -11.87 -7.87
C PHE A 22 16.79 -11.98 -6.51
N ALA A 23 16.66 -10.93 -5.71
CA ALA A 23 17.24 -10.80 -4.37
C ALA A 23 16.12 -10.72 -3.31
N PRO A 24 16.34 -11.27 -2.11
CA PRO A 24 15.29 -11.40 -1.08
C PRO A 24 14.90 -10.06 -0.42
N SER A 25 15.68 -9.01 -0.63
CA SER A 25 15.41 -7.69 -0.05
C SER A 25 15.92 -6.57 -0.94
N ARG A 26 15.37 -5.36 -0.75
CA ARG A 26 15.79 -4.16 -1.49
C ARG A 26 17.27 -3.85 -1.29
N ALA A 27 17.75 -3.93 -0.05
CA ALA A 27 19.16 -3.72 0.28
C ALA A 27 20.06 -4.77 -0.40
N SER A 28 19.61 -6.03 -0.47
CA SER A 28 20.34 -7.08 -1.19
C SER A 28 20.37 -6.83 -2.69
N ALA A 29 19.27 -6.36 -3.28
CA ALA A 29 19.21 -6.00 -4.70
C ALA A 29 20.17 -4.84 -5.04
N GLU A 30 20.12 -3.76 -4.26
CA GLU A 30 21.02 -2.61 -4.42
C GLU A 30 22.50 -3.01 -4.29
N LYS A 31 22.85 -3.73 -3.22
CA LYS A 31 24.23 -4.18 -2.99
C LYS A 31 24.73 -5.09 -4.12
N THR A 32 23.89 -6.03 -4.57
CA THR A 32 24.26 -6.97 -5.64
C THR A 32 24.53 -6.21 -6.94
N ALA A 33 23.69 -5.23 -7.30
CA ALA A 33 23.90 -4.40 -8.48
C ALA A 33 25.20 -3.58 -8.38
N GLU A 34 25.45 -2.94 -7.23
CA GLU A 34 26.67 -2.16 -7.00
C GLU A 34 27.93 -3.01 -7.08
N ASP A 35 27.89 -4.21 -6.50
CA ASP A 35 29.02 -5.12 -6.48
C ASP A 35 29.32 -5.70 -7.88
N ILE A 36 28.31 -5.96 -8.71
CA ILE A 36 28.50 -6.34 -10.12
C ILE A 36 28.98 -5.14 -10.95
N ALA A 37 28.44 -3.95 -10.72
CA ALA A 37 28.80 -2.72 -11.45
C ALA A 37 30.30 -2.37 -11.32
N LYS A 38 30.92 -2.70 -10.18
CA LYS A 38 32.38 -2.54 -9.96
C LYS A 38 33.24 -3.46 -10.81
N LEU A 39 32.69 -4.57 -11.30
CA LEU A 39 33.43 -5.62 -12.01
C LEU A 39 33.32 -5.52 -13.54
N THR A 40 32.50 -4.60 -14.05
CA THR A 40 32.27 -4.44 -15.49
C THR A 40 32.92 -3.18 -16.06
N ASN A 41 33.37 -3.31 -17.31
CA ASN A 41 33.94 -2.21 -18.09
C ASN A 41 32.92 -1.47 -18.95
N LEU A 42 31.65 -1.92 -18.96
CA LEU A 42 30.56 -1.21 -19.66
C LEU A 42 30.46 0.23 -19.17
N CYS A 43 30.15 1.16 -20.07
CA CYS A 43 29.98 2.57 -19.71
C CYS A 43 29.02 3.26 -20.68
N CYS A 44 27.87 3.71 -20.16
CA CYS A 44 26.88 4.50 -20.86
C CYS A 44 26.56 5.77 -20.03
N PRO A 45 27.30 6.87 -20.24
CA PRO A 45 27.13 8.11 -19.49
C PRO A 45 25.78 8.80 -19.70
N GLU A 46 25.06 8.49 -20.78
CA GLU A 46 23.76 9.08 -21.09
C GLU A 46 22.68 8.61 -20.11
N LEU A 47 22.63 7.31 -19.81
CA LEU A 47 21.70 6.72 -18.83
C LEU A 47 21.87 7.31 -17.43
N GLU A 48 23.10 7.63 -17.05
CA GLU A 48 23.39 8.31 -15.77
C GLU A 48 22.67 9.66 -15.68
N LYS A 49 22.74 10.46 -16.76
CA LYS A 49 22.09 11.78 -16.81
C LYS A 49 20.57 11.65 -16.81
N GLU A 50 20.01 10.68 -17.51
CA GLU A 50 18.56 10.48 -17.58
C GLU A 50 17.97 10.02 -16.25
N VAL A 51 18.62 9.08 -15.55
CA VAL A 51 18.19 8.65 -14.21
C VAL A 51 18.22 9.81 -13.21
N LEU A 52 19.26 10.65 -13.27
CA LEU A 52 19.36 11.82 -12.39
C LEU A 52 18.26 12.86 -12.70
N LYS A 53 17.91 13.06 -13.98
CA LYS A 53 16.82 13.96 -14.41
C LYS A 53 15.43 13.44 -14.06
N ALA A 54 15.26 12.12 -13.87
CA ALA A 54 13.99 11.51 -13.49
C ALA A 54 13.55 11.91 -12.07
N ALA A 55 14.48 12.40 -11.24
CA ALA A 55 14.21 12.94 -9.90
C ALA A 55 14.29 14.48 -9.91
N THR A 56 13.34 15.15 -9.24
CA THR A 56 13.39 16.62 -9.06
C THR A 56 14.64 17.04 -8.28
N MET A 57 15.03 16.24 -7.29
CA MET A 57 16.27 16.35 -6.56
C MET A 57 16.89 14.95 -6.42
N PRO A 58 18.10 14.70 -6.93
CA PRO A 58 18.74 13.39 -6.82
C PRO A 58 19.12 13.05 -5.37
N THR A 59 18.37 12.12 -4.77
CA THR A 59 18.64 11.50 -3.46
C THR A 59 19.90 10.64 -3.46
N LYS A 60 20.37 10.21 -2.29
CA LYS A 60 21.47 9.23 -2.17
C LYS A 60 21.19 7.94 -2.96
N GLN A 61 19.97 7.44 -2.91
CA GLN A 61 19.57 6.25 -3.69
C GLN A 61 19.60 6.52 -5.20
N CYS A 62 19.15 7.69 -5.66
CA CYS A 62 19.20 8.08 -7.06
C CYS A 62 20.64 8.11 -7.60
N ARG A 63 21.59 8.61 -6.81
CA ARG A 63 23.02 8.62 -7.18
C ARG A 63 23.64 7.22 -7.22
N ARG A 64 23.26 6.35 -6.29
CA ARG A 64 23.69 4.93 -6.29
C ARG A 64 23.15 4.21 -7.53
N LEU A 65 21.89 4.45 -7.87
CA LEU A 65 21.27 3.94 -9.09
C LEU A 65 21.98 4.46 -10.34
N SER A 66 22.28 5.76 -10.40
CA SER A 66 22.94 6.37 -11.55
C SER A 66 24.35 5.82 -11.78
N HIS A 67 25.08 5.53 -10.70
CA HIS A 67 26.40 4.89 -10.79
C HIS A 67 26.32 3.46 -11.34
N CYS A 68 25.32 2.69 -10.90
CA CYS A 68 25.09 1.34 -11.41
C CYS A 68 24.69 1.37 -12.88
N ILE A 69 23.64 2.14 -13.24
CA ILE A 69 23.03 2.09 -14.58
C ILE A 69 24.01 2.55 -15.67
N LYS A 70 24.92 3.48 -15.32
CA LYS A 70 26.05 3.86 -16.16
C LYS A 70 26.88 2.66 -16.60
N LYS A 71 26.96 1.62 -15.78
CA LYS A 71 27.71 0.39 -16.03
C LYS A 71 26.85 -0.70 -16.70
N GLY A 72 25.65 -0.37 -17.16
CA GLY A 72 24.70 -1.34 -17.75
C GLY A 72 24.12 -2.31 -16.71
N ILE A 73 24.29 -2.05 -15.42
CA ILE A 73 23.78 -2.85 -14.31
C ILE A 73 22.82 -1.99 -13.51
N THR A 74 21.71 -2.49 -13.02
CA THR A 74 20.78 -1.68 -12.25
C THR A 74 20.13 -2.47 -11.14
N PHE A 75 19.51 -1.76 -10.19
CA PHE A 75 18.60 -2.36 -9.23
C PHE A 75 17.17 -1.87 -9.45
N HIS A 76 16.18 -2.72 -9.18
CA HIS A 76 14.75 -2.40 -9.34
C HIS A 76 13.92 -2.93 -8.18
N HIS A 77 13.16 -2.04 -7.53
CA HIS A 77 12.25 -2.40 -6.44
C HIS A 77 11.24 -1.27 -6.18
N ALA A 78 10.23 -1.53 -5.33
CA ALA A 78 9.18 -0.57 -4.98
C ALA A 78 9.68 0.78 -4.40
N GLY A 79 10.88 0.84 -3.84
CA GLY A 79 11.46 2.09 -3.32
C GLY A 79 11.90 3.12 -4.38
N LEU A 80 11.99 2.73 -5.66
CA LEU A 80 12.37 3.64 -6.76
C LEU A 80 11.19 4.49 -7.25
N LEU A 81 11.49 5.66 -7.80
CA LEU A 81 10.48 6.51 -8.45
C LEU A 81 9.92 5.83 -9.70
N GLN A 82 8.63 6.03 -10.00
CA GLN A 82 8.00 5.44 -11.20
C GLN A 82 8.77 5.78 -12.48
N LYS A 83 9.13 7.06 -12.69
CA LYS A 83 9.95 7.50 -13.83
C LYS A 83 11.30 6.79 -13.95
N GLN A 84 11.92 6.41 -12.83
CA GLN A 84 13.18 5.65 -12.85
C GLN A 84 12.93 4.19 -13.23
N LYS A 85 11.85 3.59 -12.72
CA LYS A 85 11.43 2.23 -13.08
C LYS A 85 11.12 2.16 -14.58
N ASP A 86 10.30 3.07 -15.10
CA ASP A 86 9.94 3.14 -16.52
C ASP A 86 11.19 3.22 -17.41
N LEU A 87 12.14 4.10 -17.07
CA LEU A 87 13.41 4.25 -17.77
C LEU A 87 14.25 2.97 -17.74
N ILE A 88 14.43 2.34 -16.57
CA ILE A 88 15.18 1.08 -16.43
C ILE A 88 14.58 -0.01 -17.33
N GLU A 89 13.27 -0.13 -17.33
CA GLU A 89 12.55 -1.17 -18.06
C GLU A 89 12.63 -0.95 -19.57
N GLU A 90 12.51 0.30 -20.03
CA GLU A 90 12.70 0.67 -21.43
C GLU A 90 14.12 0.37 -21.90
N GLU A 91 15.12 0.77 -21.13
CA GLU A 91 16.53 0.61 -21.49
C GLU A 91 17.00 -0.85 -21.38
N PHE A 92 16.33 -1.67 -20.57
CA PHE A 92 16.49 -3.11 -20.59
C PHE A 92 15.92 -3.73 -21.86
N ARG A 93 14.72 -3.32 -22.31
CA ARG A 93 14.17 -3.81 -23.60
C ARG A 93 15.06 -3.45 -24.79
N LYS A 94 15.66 -2.25 -24.78
CA LYS A 94 16.62 -1.80 -25.80
C LYS A 94 17.98 -2.53 -25.75
N GLY A 95 18.26 -3.25 -24.66
CA GLY A 95 19.52 -3.98 -24.48
C GLY A 95 20.69 -3.13 -23.96
N ASN A 96 20.43 -1.87 -23.59
CA ASN A 96 21.41 -0.94 -23.02
C ASN A 96 21.70 -1.27 -21.54
N VAL A 97 20.67 -1.70 -20.80
CA VAL A 97 20.82 -2.33 -19.49
C VAL A 97 20.96 -3.84 -19.68
N LYS A 98 22.05 -4.41 -19.18
CA LYS A 98 22.36 -5.85 -19.29
C LYS A 98 21.86 -6.67 -18.12
N ILE A 99 21.92 -6.13 -16.89
CA ILE A 99 21.53 -6.88 -15.70
C ILE A 99 20.63 -6.04 -14.80
N ILE A 100 19.50 -6.60 -14.38
CA ILE A 100 18.61 -6.02 -13.35
C ILE A 100 18.68 -6.88 -12.08
N CYS A 101 19.11 -6.29 -10.96
CA CYS A 101 18.98 -6.89 -9.64
C CYS A 101 17.68 -6.39 -8.98
N CYS A 102 16.73 -7.27 -8.67
CA CYS A 102 15.41 -6.83 -8.23
C CYS A 102 14.83 -7.63 -7.07
N THR A 103 13.82 -7.06 -6.43
CA THR A 103 12.94 -7.83 -5.53
C THR A 103 11.90 -8.62 -6.33
N PRO A 104 11.34 -9.72 -5.77
CA PRO A 104 10.36 -10.56 -6.48
C PRO A 104 9.12 -9.82 -7.01
N THR A 105 8.81 -8.62 -6.52
CA THR A 105 7.74 -7.76 -7.06
C THR A 105 7.86 -7.50 -8.56
N LEU A 106 9.06 -7.54 -9.13
CA LEU A 106 9.24 -7.43 -10.59
C LEU A 106 8.68 -8.64 -11.34
N ALA A 107 8.61 -9.81 -10.68
CA ALA A 107 8.25 -11.09 -11.28
C ALA A 107 6.81 -11.14 -11.81
N ALA A 108 5.89 -10.39 -11.22
CA ALA A 108 4.49 -10.33 -11.63
C ALA A 108 4.13 -9.09 -12.47
N GLY A 109 4.96 -8.04 -12.45
CA GLY A 109 4.53 -6.70 -12.85
C GLY A 109 4.71 -6.33 -14.32
N LEU A 110 5.61 -6.98 -15.07
CA LEU A 110 6.06 -6.50 -16.39
C LEU A 110 6.50 -7.62 -17.33
N SER A 111 6.26 -7.51 -18.64
CA SER A 111 6.87 -8.42 -19.62
C SER A 111 8.32 -8.00 -19.90
N LEU A 112 9.27 -8.60 -19.17
CA LEU A 112 10.71 -8.40 -19.34
C LEU A 112 11.38 -9.77 -19.31
N PRO A 113 11.48 -10.47 -20.45
CA PRO A 113 12.24 -11.71 -20.56
C PRO A 113 13.74 -11.40 -20.60
N ALA A 114 14.53 -12.28 -20.02
CA ALA A 114 16.00 -12.24 -20.03
C ALA A 114 16.54 -13.60 -20.43
N PHE A 115 17.77 -13.68 -20.93
CA PHE A 115 18.37 -14.99 -21.22
C PHE A 115 18.48 -15.82 -19.94
N ARG A 116 18.99 -15.21 -18.87
CA ARG A 116 19.26 -15.87 -17.60
C ARG A 116 18.49 -15.22 -16.45
N VAL A 117 17.90 -16.03 -15.59
CA VAL A 117 17.35 -15.63 -14.31
C VAL A 117 18.19 -16.26 -13.21
N ILE A 118 18.61 -15.46 -12.23
CA ILE A 118 19.38 -15.92 -11.07
C ILE A 118 18.59 -15.61 -9.80
N ILE A 119 18.27 -16.63 -9.02
CA ILE A 119 17.50 -16.51 -7.79
C ILE A 119 18.47 -16.68 -6.62
N LYS A 120 18.82 -15.54 -5.98
CA LYS A 120 19.81 -15.47 -4.90
C LYS A 120 19.38 -16.23 -3.64
N SER A 121 18.07 -16.26 -3.38
CA SER A 121 17.50 -17.01 -2.28
C SER A 121 16.03 -17.29 -2.55
N LEU A 122 15.62 -18.51 -2.26
CA LEU A 122 14.23 -18.96 -2.28
C LEU A 122 13.58 -18.87 -0.89
N LYS A 123 14.26 -18.25 0.08
CA LYS A 123 13.73 -17.99 1.42
C LYS A 123 13.57 -16.49 1.65
N ARG A 124 12.45 -16.09 2.26
CA ARG A 124 12.18 -14.70 2.66
C ARG A 124 11.70 -14.62 4.11
N PHE A 125 11.94 -13.50 4.76
CA PHE A 125 11.50 -13.28 6.13
C PHE A 125 9.98 -13.01 6.18
N SER A 126 9.25 -13.83 6.93
CA SER A 126 7.79 -13.81 7.11
C SER A 126 7.35 -13.12 8.41
N GLY A 127 8.27 -12.46 9.12
CA GLY A 127 7.95 -11.84 10.40
C GLY A 127 7.78 -12.89 11.48
N LYS A 128 6.53 -13.35 11.67
CA LYS A 128 6.13 -14.27 12.74
C LYS A 128 6.83 -15.61 12.69
N TRP A 129 7.10 -16.12 11.50
CA TRP A 129 7.61 -17.49 11.28
C TRP A 129 9.10 -17.53 10.90
N GLY A 130 9.79 -16.39 10.96
CA GLY A 130 11.20 -16.31 10.58
C GLY A 130 11.40 -16.40 9.06
N MET A 131 12.43 -17.12 8.63
CA MET A 131 12.72 -17.31 7.19
C MET A 131 11.89 -18.48 6.64
N GLU A 132 11.02 -18.18 5.69
CA GLU A 132 10.17 -19.17 5.03
C GLU A 132 10.51 -19.29 3.55
N TRP A 133 10.29 -20.49 3.00
CA TRP A 133 10.33 -20.72 1.56
C TRP A 133 9.28 -19.87 0.85
N ILE A 134 9.65 -19.28 -0.29
CA ILE A 134 8.67 -18.61 -1.15
C ILE A 134 7.74 -19.64 -1.79
N PRO A 135 6.51 -19.26 -2.17
CA PRO A 135 5.61 -20.14 -2.90
C PRO A 135 6.23 -20.66 -4.21
N VAL A 136 5.91 -21.90 -4.59
CA VAL A 136 6.33 -22.49 -5.86
C VAL A 136 5.82 -21.67 -7.04
N LEU A 137 4.61 -21.13 -6.95
CA LEU A 137 4.07 -20.23 -7.98
C LEU A 137 4.94 -18.96 -8.17
N GLU A 138 5.48 -18.40 -7.08
CA GLU A 138 6.36 -17.22 -7.14
C GLU A 138 7.71 -17.58 -7.78
N TYR A 139 8.25 -18.77 -7.45
CA TYR A 139 9.41 -19.31 -8.14
C TYR A 139 9.18 -19.45 -9.64
N LEU A 140 8.07 -20.07 -10.07
CA LEU A 140 7.77 -20.26 -11.49
C LEU A 140 7.58 -18.93 -12.23
N GLN A 141 7.00 -17.91 -11.59
CA GLN A 141 6.89 -16.57 -12.17
C GLN A 141 8.26 -15.91 -12.36
N MET A 142 9.22 -16.16 -11.45
CA MET A 142 10.60 -15.69 -11.60
C MET A 142 11.34 -16.48 -12.69
N ALA A 143 11.33 -17.81 -12.59
CA ALA A 143 12.03 -18.71 -13.51
C ALA A 143 11.50 -18.61 -14.94
N GLY A 144 10.18 -18.44 -15.13
CA GLY A 144 9.53 -18.26 -16.43
C GLY A 144 9.92 -16.98 -17.17
N ARG A 145 10.72 -16.10 -16.57
CA ARG A 145 11.33 -14.94 -17.25
C ARG A 145 12.64 -15.29 -17.96
N ALA A 146 13.18 -16.48 -17.72
CA ALA A 146 14.34 -16.98 -18.44
C ALA A 146 13.94 -17.45 -19.84
N GLY A 147 14.74 -17.07 -20.83
CA GLY A 147 14.49 -17.32 -22.23
C GLY A 147 13.76 -16.15 -22.91
N ARG A 148 14.28 -15.74 -24.07
CA ARG A 148 13.67 -14.72 -24.93
C ARG A 148 13.19 -15.43 -26.20
N PRO A 149 11.87 -15.68 -26.37
CA PRO A 149 11.36 -16.56 -27.43
C PRO A 149 11.83 -16.24 -28.86
N GLU A 150 12.10 -14.97 -29.16
CA GLU A 150 12.55 -14.52 -30.49
C GLU A 150 14.07 -14.41 -30.64
N TYR A 151 14.83 -14.52 -29.55
CA TYR A 151 16.27 -14.19 -29.54
C TYR A 151 17.15 -15.35 -29.10
N GLU A 152 16.60 -16.31 -28.35
CA GLU A 152 17.38 -17.35 -27.67
C GLU A 152 16.74 -18.72 -27.91
N SER A 153 17.56 -19.74 -28.21
CA SER A 153 17.10 -21.13 -28.37
C SER A 153 16.80 -21.82 -27.03
N TYR A 154 17.30 -21.28 -25.93
CA TYR A 154 17.05 -21.75 -24.57
C TYR A 154 17.23 -20.60 -23.57
N GLY A 155 16.69 -20.78 -22.36
CA GLY A 155 16.88 -19.87 -21.23
C GLY A 155 17.36 -20.64 -20.01
N GLU A 156 17.99 -19.93 -19.06
CA GLU A 156 18.51 -20.55 -17.84
C GLU A 156 17.90 -19.89 -16.60
N ALA A 157 17.32 -20.71 -15.72
CA ALA A 157 16.87 -20.29 -14.39
C ALA A 157 17.72 -20.98 -13.33
N ILE A 158 18.57 -20.22 -12.64
CA ILE A 158 19.57 -20.74 -11.70
C ILE A 158 19.22 -20.32 -10.28
N CYS A 159 19.10 -21.29 -9.38
CA CYS A 159 18.88 -21.06 -7.95
C CYS A 159 20.17 -21.32 -7.17
N LEU A 160 20.46 -20.47 -6.18
CA LEU A 160 21.58 -20.70 -5.28
C LEU A 160 21.14 -21.43 -4.01
N ALA A 161 21.85 -22.52 -3.71
CA ALA A 161 21.75 -23.26 -2.46
C ALA A 161 23.01 -23.03 -1.62
N LYS A 162 22.87 -23.00 -0.29
CA LYS A 162 24.02 -22.84 0.62
C LYS A 162 24.85 -24.11 0.78
N ASN A 163 24.22 -25.27 0.63
CA ASN A 163 24.82 -26.59 0.78
C ASN A 163 24.00 -27.63 -0.02
N ASP A 164 24.52 -28.86 -0.11
CA ASP A 164 23.88 -29.93 -0.88
C ASP A 164 22.49 -30.32 -0.34
N ALA A 165 22.25 -30.19 0.96
CA ALA A 165 20.94 -30.47 1.55
C ALA A 165 19.88 -29.45 1.08
N GLU A 166 20.21 -28.16 1.10
CA GLU A 166 19.31 -27.11 0.58
C GLU A 166 19.14 -27.22 -0.93
N LYS A 167 20.15 -27.70 -1.66
CA LYS A 167 20.05 -27.96 -3.09
C LYS A 167 19.02 -29.04 -3.39
N GLU A 168 19.05 -30.14 -2.63
CA GLU A 168 18.07 -31.23 -2.79
C GLU A 168 16.65 -30.75 -2.45
N GLU A 169 16.50 -30.02 -1.35
CA GLU A 169 15.20 -29.45 -0.95
C GLU A 169 14.64 -28.49 -2.02
N ILE A 170 15.51 -27.68 -2.65
CA ILE A 170 15.12 -26.81 -3.78
C ILE A 170 14.69 -27.64 -4.99
N TYR A 171 15.45 -28.69 -5.31
CA TYR A 171 15.16 -29.54 -6.45
C TYR A 171 13.80 -30.24 -6.30
N GLU A 172 13.58 -30.90 -5.16
CA GLU A 172 12.33 -31.58 -4.84
C GLU A 172 11.14 -30.61 -4.84
N LYS A 173 11.27 -29.46 -4.17
CA LYS A 173 10.15 -28.52 -3.97
C LYS A 173 9.80 -27.70 -5.22
N TYR A 174 10.80 -27.21 -5.95
CA TYR A 174 10.57 -26.21 -7.01
C TYR A 174 10.73 -26.77 -8.42
N ILE A 175 11.64 -27.73 -8.63
CA ILE A 175 11.89 -28.31 -9.96
C ILE A 175 10.97 -29.50 -10.21
N CYS A 176 10.84 -30.40 -9.23
CA CYS A 176 9.97 -31.56 -9.30
C CYS A 176 8.57 -31.31 -8.72
N GLY A 177 8.42 -30.28 -7.88
CA GLY A 177 7.17 -29.96 -7.21
C GLY A 177 6.14 -29.27 -8.11
N VAL A 178 4.92 -29.17 -7.60
CA VAL A 178 3.80 -28.47 -8.24
C VAL A 178 3.44 -27.20 -7.49
N PRO A 179 2.87 -26.18 -8.15
CA PRO A 179 2.36 -24.99 -7.49
C PRO A 179 1.35 -25.30 -6.39
N GLU A 180 1.34 -24.47 -5.35
CA GLU A 180 0.31 -24.54 -4.32
C GLU A 180 -1.08 -24.25 -4.90
N ASP A 181 -2.11 -24.90 -4.34
CA ASP A 181 -3.49 -24.61 -4.69
C ASP A 181 -3.87 -23.15 -4.36
N ILE A 182 -4.74 -22.58 -5.19
CA ILE A 182 -5.27 -21.24 -4.97
C ILE A 182 -6.44 -21.34 -4.01
N TYR A 183 -6.32 -20.72 -2.83
CA TYR A 183 -7.37 -20.67 -1.82
C TYR A 183 -8.06 -19.31 -1.78
N SER A 184 -9.40 -19.32 -1.78
CA SER A 184 -10.20 -18.11 -1.62
C SER A 184 -9.91 -17.41 -0.29
N LYS A 185 -9.73 -16.09 -0.34
CA LYS A 185 -9.57 -15.21 0.84
C LYS A 185 -10.81 -14.40 1.15
N LEU A 186 -11.97 -14.79 0.61
CA LEU A 186 -13.22 -14.06 0.78
C LEU A 186 -13.64 -13.96 2.25
N ALA A 187 -13.57 -15.06 3.01
CA ALA A 187 -14.04 -15.14 4.39
C ALA A 187 -13.17 -14.43 5.45
N VAL A 188 -12.33 -13.50 5.03
CA VAL A 188 -11.55 -12.63 5.92
C VAL A 188 -12.41 -11.42 6.30
N GLU A 189 -12.49 -11.08 7.58
CA GLU A 189 -13.47 -10.10 8.09
C GLU A 189 -13.45 -8.73 7.38
N PRO A 190 -12.30 -8.04 7.18
CA PRO A 190 -12.24 -6.80 6.39
C PRO A 190 -12.85 -6.91 4.98
N VAL A 191 -12.60 -8.03 4.30
CA VAL A 191 -13.06 -8.28 2.94
C VAL A 191 -14.57 -8.45 2.92
N LEU A 192 -15.11 -9.33 3.77
CA LEU A 192 -16.56 -9.53 3.87
C LEU A 192 -17.29 -8.26 4.31
N ARG A 193 -16.78 -7.57 5.33
CA ARG A 193 -17.41 -6.35 5.85
C ARG A 193 -17.58 -5.28 4.77
N THR A 194 -16.53 -5.06 3.98
CA THR A 194 -16.54 -4.09 2.87
C THR A 194 -17.50 -4.51 1.77
N TYR A 195 -17.46 -5.77 1.34
CA TYR A 195 -18.35 -6.26 0.27
C TYR A 195 -19.81 -6.34 0.69
N ILE A 196 -20.12 -6.77 1.93
CA ILE A 196 -21.50 -6.81 2.43
C ILE A 196 -22.10 -5.40 2.40
N LEU A 197 -21.39 -4.40 2.92
CA LEU A 197 -21.87 -3.01 2.87
C LEU A 197 -22.07 -2.53 1.42
N SER A 198 -21.13 -2.82 0.53
CA SER A 198 -21.20 -2.42 -0.88
C SER A 198 -22.36 -3.09 -1.64
N LEU A 199 -22.59 -4.38 -1.42
CA LEU A 199 -23.68 -5.13 -2.04
C LEU A 199 -25.05 -4.72 -1.52
N ILE A 200 -25.16 -4.34 -0.24
CA ILE A 200 -26.39 -3.75 0.32
C ILE A 200 -26.60 -2.33 -0.22
N SER A 201 -25.54 -1.52 -0.27
CA SER A 201 -25.57 -0.14 -0.76
C SER A 201 -26.00 -0.04 -2.23
N SER A 202 -25.50 -0.96 -3.07
CA SER A 202 -25.88 -1.10 -4.48
C SER A 202 -27.26 -1.73 -4.71
N GLY A 203 -27.88 -2.30 -3.66
CA GLY A 203 -29.18 -2.96 -3.74
C GLY A 203 -29.17 -4.34 -4.39
N ILE A 204 -27.99 -4.95 -4.59
CA ILE A 204 -27.84 -6.33 -5.05
C ILE A 204 -28.32 -7.29 -3.96
N ILE A 205 -27.93 -7.04 -2.71
CA ILE A 205 -28.41 -7.76 -1.53
C ILE A 205 -29.49 -6.92 -0.85
N LYS A 206 -30.67 -7.50 -0.67
CA LYS A 206 -31.85 -6.82 -0.09
C LYS A 206 -32.35 -7.48 1.19
N ASP A 207 -31.94 -8.71 1.45
CA ASP A 207 -32.36 -9.54 2.57
C ASP A 207 -31.32 -10.64 2.80
N LYS A 208 -31.48 -11.42 3.88
CA LYS A 208 -30.57 -12.53 4.18
C LYS A 208 -30.59 -13.64 3.12
N THR A 209 -31.70 -13.83 2.39
CA THR A 209 -31.84 -14.89 1.38
C THR A 209 -31.01 -14.57 0.14
N SER A 210 -31.19 -13.37 -0.42
CA SER A 210 -30.39 -12.85 -1.54
C SER A 210 -28.90 -12.76 -1.21
N MET A 211 -28.54 -12.46 0.04
CA MET A 211 -27.16 -12.55 0.52
C MET A 211 -26.61 -13.98 0.38
N LYS A 212 -27.31 -14.99 0.93
CA LYS A 212 -26.89 -16.40 0.83
C LYS A 212 -26.76 -16.85 -0.62
N GLU A 213 -27.73 -16.52 -1.46
CA GLU A 213 -27.72 -16.88 -2.88
C GLU A 213 -26.53 -16.27 -3.64
N PHE A 214 -26.17 -15.02 -3.33
CA PHE A 214 -25.01 -14.36 -3.93
C PHE A 214 -23.71 -15.06 -3.51
N PHE A 215 -23.52 -15.24 -2.20
CA PHE A 215 -22.28 -15.81 -1.66
C PHE A 215 -22.11 -17.29 -1.99
N ALA A 216 -23.20 -18.05 -2.18
CA ALA A 216 -23.17 -19.44 -2.65
C ALA A 216 -22.56 -19.60 -4.05
N LYS A 217 -22.53 -18.53 -4.87
CA LYS A 217 -21.93 -18.55 -6.22
C LYS A 217 -20.45 -18.12 -6.24
N THR A 218 -19.86 -17.84 -5.08
CA THR A 218 -18.47 -17.37 -4.98
C THR A 218 -17.48 -18.54 -5.06
N PHE A 219 -16.24 -18.23 -5.46
CA PHE A 219 -15.15 -19.22 -5.44
C PHE A 219 -14.94 -19.82 -4.04
N TRP A 220 -15.20 -19.05 -2.97
CA TRP A 220 -15.13 -19.56 -1.60
C TRP A 220 -16.15 -20.68 -1.37
N ALA A 221 -17.42 -20.46 -1.74
CA ALA A 221 -18.48 -21.44 -1.56
C ALA A 221 -18.23 -22.70 -2.38
N GLN A 222 -17.74 -22.56 -3.61
CA GLN A 222 -17.38 -23.69 -4.46
C GLN A 222 -16.21 -24.50 -3.90
N GLN A 223 -15.21 -23.84 -3.29
CA GLN A 223 -13.99 -24.49 -2.81
C GLN A 223 -14.17 -25.17 -1.44
N PHE A 224 -14.79 -24.49 -0.48
CA PHE A 224 -14.87 -24.96 0.91
C PHE A 224 -16.18 -25.68 1.24
N GLN A 225 -17.26 -25.42 0.49
CA GLN A 225 -18.58 -26.02 0.69
C GLN A 225 -19.17 -25.88 2.11
N ASP A 226 -18.61 -25.01 2.96
CA ASP A 226 -19.05 -24.73 4.33
C ASP A 226 -19.86 -23.43 4.40
N MET A 227 -21.04 -23.44 3.79
CA MET A 227 -21.97 -22.30 3.87
C MET A 227 -22.35 -21.94 5.32
N PRO A 228 -22.57 -22.88 6.26
CA PRO A 228 -22.87 -22.54 7.65
C PRO A 228 -21.80 -21.67 8.33
N GLN A 229 -20.51 -21.97 8.12
CA GLN A 229 -19.43 -21.14 8.67
C GLN A 229 -19.41 -19.75 8.04
N LEU A 230 -19.59 -19.66 6.72
CA LEU A 230 -19.63 -18.37 6.03
C LEU A 230 -20.80 -17.51 6.51
N GLU A 231 -21.98 -18.11 6.67
CA GLU A 231 -23.17 -17.44 7.21
C GLU A 231 -22.91 -16.86 8.59
N LYS A 232 -22.27 -17.62 9.49
CA LYS A 232 -21.91 -17.11 10.83
C LYS A 232 -21.03 -15.86 10.77
N ILE A 233 -20.06 -15.83 9.86
CA ILE A 233 -19.19 -14.66 9.68
C ILE A 233 -19.97 -13.49 9.06
N MET A 234 -20.79 -13.75 8.04
CA MET A 234 -21.64 -12.72 7.41
C MET A 234 -22.62 -12.10 8.43
N GLU A 235 -23.23 -12.91 9.29
CA GLU A 235 -24.14 -12.43 10.33
C GLU A 235 -23.40 -11.56 11.35
N LYS A 236 -22.19 -11.96 11.78
CA LYS A 236 -21.33 -11.10 12.61
C LYS A 236 -21.07 -9.75 11.93
N MET A 237 -20.77 -9.75 10.62
CA MET A 237 -20.50 -8.51 9.89
C MET A 237 -21.75 -7.63 9.77
N LEU A 238 -22.93 -8.21 9.51
CA LEU A 238 -24.19 -7.47 9.50
C LEU A 238 -24.46 -6.81 10.86
N GLN A 239 -24.24 -7.55 11.95
CA GLN A 239 -24.46 -7.06 13.31
C GLN A 239 -23.54 -5.87 13.62
N LEU A 240 -22.27 -5.92 13.21
CA LEU A 240 -21.33 -4.80 13.34
C LEU A 240 -21.77 -3.58 12.51
N LEU A 241 -22.17 -3.80 11.25
CA LEU A 241 -22.62 -2.70 10.38
C LEU A 241 -23.89 -2.03 10.89
N GLU A 242 -24.80 -2.80 11.51
CA GLU A 242 -26.00 -2.30 12.16
C GLU A 242 -25.67 -1.51 13.44
N GLU A 243 -24.81 -2.06 14.31
CA GLU A 243 -24.34 -1.38 15.52
C GLU A 243 -23.72 -0.01 15.20
N TRP A 244 -22.96 0.07 14.10
CA TRP A 244 -22.31 1.31 13.66
C TRP A 244 -23.24 2.21 12.82
N LYS A 245 -24.51 1.84 12.67
CA LYS A 245 -25.55 2.59 11.93
C LYS A 245 -25.23 2.80 10.45
N PHE A 246 -24.47 1.87 9.84
CA PHE A 246 -24.18 1.89 8.40
C PHE A 246 -25.26 1.17 7.59
N ILE A 247 -25.97 0.23 8.22
CA ILE A 247 -27.16 -0.40 7.66
C ILE A 247 -28.33 -0.32 8.63
N ILE A 248 -29.53 -0.48 8.09
CA ILE A 248 -30.78 -0.66 8.83
C ILE A 248 -31.33 -2.03 8.46
N VAL A 249 -31.74 -2.77 9.48
CA VAL A 249 -32.32 -4.11 9.39
C VAL A 249 -33.75 -4.02 9.90
N GLY A 250 -34.76 -4.12 9.03
CA GLY A 250 -36.16 -3.96 9.47
C GLY A 250 -37.22 -4.04 8.39
N ASP A 251 -38.48 -4.12 8.83
CA ASP A 251 -39.68 -4.07 7.98
C ASP A 251 -40.17 -2.62 7.85
N GLU A 252 -40.19 -2.09 6.62
CA GLU A 252 -40.71 -0.76 6.33
C GLU A 252 -42.23 -0.75 6.16
N ASP A 253 -42.97 -1.08 7.21
CA ASP A 253 -44.41 -0.75 7.28
C ASP A 253 -44.80 -0.02 8.58
N SER A 254 -43.85 0.46 9.39
CA SER A 254 -44.15 1.25 10.61
C SER A 254 -43.82 2.75 10.54
N ASP A 255 -43.16 3.24 9.49
CA ASP A 255 -42.81 4.68 9.40
C ASP A 255 -42.98 5.23 7.99
N LYS A 256 -44.25 5.46 7.61
CA LYS A 256 -44.77 6.56 6.76
C LYS A 256 -46.24 6.30 6.42
N ASN A 257 -47.11 6.46 7.41
CA ASN A 257 -48.43 7.11 7.27
C ASN A 257 -49.16 6.99 8.61
N ASN A 258 -49.07 8.06 9.40
CA ASN A 258 -50.00 8.33 10.48
C ASN A 258 -51.34 8.81 9.89
N ASP A 259 -51.90 8.05 8.94
CA ASP A 259 -53.29 8.20 8.51
C ASP A 259 -54.12 7.22 9.33
N LYS A 260 -54.79 7.77 10.34
CA LYS A 260 -55.86 7.13 11.07
C LYS A 260 -56.98 6.78 10.08
N ASN A 261 -56.96 5.54 9.58
CA ASN A 261 -58.11 4.71 9.17
C ASN A 261 -57.70 3.81 7.99
N ASN A 262 -57.49 2.52 8.26
CA ASN A 262 -57.99 1.45 7.40
C ASN A 262 -57.82 0.07 8.06
N ASP A 263 -58.93 -0.46 8.55
CA ASP A 263 -59.13 -1.84 9.04
C ASP A 263 -59.10 -2.87 7.88
N PHE A 264 -58.07 -2.86 7.03
CA PHE A 264 -57.91 -3.88 5.98
C PHE A 264 -56.46 -4.30 5.81
N ILE A 265 -56.09 -5.38 6.50
CA ILE A 265 -54.87 -6.14 6.20
C ILE A 265 -55.27 -7.26 5.25
N SER A 266 -54.85 -7.17 3.97
CA SER A 266 -55.03 -8.26 3.00
C SER A 266 -54.29 -9.51 3.45
N ALA A 267 -54.91 -10.69 3.34
CA ALA A 267 -54.34 -11.98 3.70
C ALA A 267 -53.01 -12.32 2.98
N GLN A 268 -52.70 -11.64 1.86
CA GLN A 268 -51.39 -11.71 1.20
C GLN A 268 -50.23 -11.13 2.02
N LYS A 269 -50.48 -10.20 2.96
CA LYS A 269 -49.45 -9.68 3.90
C LYS A 269 -49.13 -10.67 5.03
N LEU A 270 -50.01 -11.64 5.31
CA LEU A 270 -49.82 -12.64 6.37
C LEU A 270 -49.05 -13.89 5.89
N ALA A 271 -48.95 -14.11 4.57
CA ALA A 271 -48.33 -15.30 3.99
C ALA A 271 -46.86 -15.11 3.54
N VAL A 272 -46.37 -13.87 3.50
CA VAL A 272 -44.94 -13.59 3.30
C VAL A 272 -44.33 -13.51 4.70
N GLN A 273 -43.52 -14.51 5.07
CA GLN A 273 -42.62 -14.36 6.22
C GLN A 273 -41.96 -12.99 6.10
N ALA A 274 -42.20 -12.11 7.07
CA ALA A 274 -41.61 -10.78 7.21
C ALA A 274 -40.14 -10.84 6.78
N THR A 275 -39.87 -10.53 5.52
CA THR A 275 -38.55 -10.76 4.94
C THR A 275 -37.76 -9.53 5.32
N ILE A 276 -37.05 -9.64 6.44
CA ILE A 276 -36.23 -8.57 7.02
C ILE A 276 -35.39 -7.94 5.90
N ARG A 277 -35.71 -6.69 5.58
CA ARG A 277 -35.00 -5.95 4.53
C ARG A 277 -33.72 -5.35 5.09
N LEU A 278 -32.68 -5.39 4.28
CA LEU A 278 -31.39 -4.75 4.50
C LEU A 278 -31.31 -3.51 3.63
N ARG A 279 -31.02 -2.36 4.23
CA ARG A 279 -30.75 -1.11 3.51
C ARG A 279 -29.54 -0.40 4.11
N ALA A 280 -28.71 0.17 3.25
CA ALA A 280 -27.64 1.05 3.69
C ALA A 280 -28.22 2.42 4.10
N THR A 281 -27.69 2.99 5.19
CA THR A 281 -27.97 4.38 5.57
C THR A 281 -27.31 5.35 4.57
N SER A 282 -27.64 6.65 4.64
CA SER A 282 -26.92 7.67 3.87
C SER A 282 -25.41 7.64 4.16
N LEU A 283 -25.06 7.46 5.44
CA LEU A 283 -23.68 7.30 5.91
C LEU A 283 -23.05 6.02 5.36
N GLY A 284 -23.70 4.87 5.49
CA GLY A 284 -23.21 3.59 4.96
C GLY A 284 -23.02 3.59 3.45
N ARG A 285 -23.93 4.25 2.71
CA ARG A 285 -23.79 4.45 1.27
C ARG A 285 -22.54 5.28 0.95
N ARG A 286 -22.31 6.39 1.67
CA ARG A 286 -21.12 7.22 1.47
C ARG A 286 -19.83 6.46 1.75
N ILE A 287 -19.79 5.68 2.84
CA ILE A 287 -18.63 4.84 3.19
C ILE A 287 -18.31 3.86 2.06
N SER A 288 -19.34 3.22 1.49
CA SER A 288 -19.18 2.33 0.34
C SER A 288 -18.66 3.06 -0.91
N GLU A 289 -19.13 4.28 -1.19
CA GLU A 289 -18.66 5.10 -2.31
C GLU A 289 -17.21 5.56 -2.15
N LEU A 290 -16.80 5.83 -0.90
CA LEU A 290 -15.43 6.19 -0.55
C LEU A 290 -14.45 5.01 -0.63
N TYR A 291 -14.97 3.78 -0.73
CA TYR A 291 -14.21 2.53 -0.83
C TYR A 291 -13.30 2.26 0.38
N ILE A 292 -13.64 2.80 1.55
CA ILE A 292 -12.91 2.56 2.80
C ILE A 292 -13.56 1.40 3.56
N ASP A 293 -12.76 0.66 4.33
CA ASP A 293 -13.27 -0.38 5.21
C ASP A 293 -14.22 0.24 6.25
N PRO A 294 -15.39 -0.37 6.52
CA PRO A 294 -16.32 0.14 7.53
C PRO A 294 -15.72 0.28 8.95
N LEU A 295 -14.77 -0.57 9.33
CA LEU A 295 -14.04 -0.42 10.60
C LEU A 295 -13.19 0.86 10.60
N THR A 296 -12.50 1.16 9.48
CA THR A 296 -11.81 2.43 9.32
C THR A 296 -12.80 3.60 9.40
N ALA A 297 -13.95 3.51 8.74
CA ALA A 297 -14.96 4.57 8.81
C ALA A 297 -15.46 4.81 10.25
N LYS A 298 -15.70 3.74 11.02
CA LYS A 298 -16.06 3.83 12.46
C LYS A 298 -14.98 4.55 13.24
N HIS A 299 -13.71 4.17 13.06
CA HIS A 299 -12.56 4.78 13.71
C HIS A 299 -12.49 6.29 13.41
N LEU A 300 -12.57 6.66 12.13
CA LEU A 300 -12.54 8.05 11.69
C LEU A 300 -13.70 8.86 12.32
N LEU A 301 -14.93 8.35 12.30
CA LEU A 301 -16.09 9.02 12.90
C LEU A 301 -15.93 9.23 14.42
N ASN A 302 -15.39 8.24 15.13
CA ASN A 302 -15.12 8.36 16.56
C ASN A 302 -14.07 9.44 16.85
N CYS A 303 -12.97 9.46 16.10
CA CYS A 303 -11.92 10.46 16.26
C CYS A 303 -12.39 11.88 15.88
N LEU A 304 -13.23 12.02 14.85
CA LEU A 304 -13.83 13.31 14.48
C LEU A 304 -14.70 13.89 15.60
N ASN A 305 -15.46 13.04 16.30
CA ASN A 305 -16.26 13.47 17.45
C ASN A 305 -15.42 13.94 18.65
N ILE A 306 -14.18 13.46 18.77
CA ILE A 306 -13.23 13.82 19.84
C ILE A 306 -12.41 15.07 19.46
N PHE A 307 -12.42 15.48 18.19
CA PHE A 307 -11.61 16.59 17.71
C PHE A 307 -12.16 17.93 18.25
N THR A 308 -11.56 18.43 19.34
CA THR A 308 -11.91 19.68 20.02
C THR A 308 -10.78 20.73 19.95
N GLU A 309 -11.04 21.92 20.50
CA GLU A 309 -10.03 22.97 20.70
C GLU A 309 -8.81 22.40 21.46
N GLY A 310 -7.62 22.51 20.85
CA GLY A 310 -6.35 21.96 21.36
C GLY A 310 -5.76 20.81 20.54
N LYS A 311 -6.57 20.16 19.68
CA LYS A 311 -6.09 19.18 18.69
C LYS A 311 -5.49 19.90 17.48
N ASN A 312 -4.54 19.27 16.81
CA ASN A 312 -3.79 19.90 15.72
C ASN A 312 -3.63 18.97 14.51
N SER A 313 -2.79 19.38 13.54
CA SER A 313 -2.51 18.56 12.36
C SER A 313 -1.96 17.15 12.71
N PHE A 314 -1.17 17.02 13.77
CA PHE A 314 -0.62 15.73 14.20
C PHE A 314 -1.73 14.77 14.64
N SER A 315 -2.75 15.26 15.35
CA SER A 315 -3.93 14.48 15.75
C SER A 315 -4.60 13.77 14.57
N LEU A 316 -4.82 14.51 13.47
CA LEU A 316 -5.43 13.99 12.25
C LEU A 316 -4.49 13.04 11.48
N LEU A 317 -3.18 13.33 11.48
CA LEU A 317 -2.18 12.46 10.87
C LEU A 317 -2.07 11.12 11.59
N GLN A 318 -2.14 11.12 12.92
CA GLN A 318 -2.11 9.91 13.73
C GLN A 318 -3.39 9.09 13.51
N MET A 319 -4.55 9.73 13.50
CA MET A 319 -5.84 9.10 13.18
C MET A 319 -5.81 8.34 11.85
N ILE A 320 -5.39 8.99 10.74
CA ILE A 320 -5.31 8.30 9.43
C ILE A 320 -4.20 7.25 9.40
N SER A 321 -3.16 7.41 10.22
CA SER A 321 -2.05 6.45 10.30
C SER A 321 -2.47 5.14 10.94
N HIS A 322 -3.43 5.17 11.86
CA HIS A 322 -3.97 3.97 12.52
C HIS A 322 -5.20 3.40 11.78
N THR A 323 -5.16 3.35 10.46
CA THR A 323 -6.23 2.76 9.62
C THR A 323 -5.75 1.51 8.90
N LEU A 324 -6.67 0.64 8.48
CA LEU A 324 -6.33 -0.59 7.77
C LEU A 324 -5.66 -0.31 6.41
N GLU A 325 -6.13 0.72 5.73
CA GLU A 325 -5.68 1.18 4.41
C GLU A 325 -4.24 1.71 4.46
N MET A 326 -3.81 2.25 5.60
CA MET A 326 -2.44 2.73 5.75
C MET A 326 -1.44 1.58 5.92
N ARG A 327 -1.87 0.33 6.09
CA ARG A 327 -0.95 -0.80 6.28
C ARG A 327 -0.20 -1.14 4.97
N PRO A 328 1.07 -1.60 5.04
CA PRO A 328 1.88 -1.77 6.24
C PRO A 328 2.40 -0.43 6.79
N LEU A 329 2.40 -0.28 8.11
CA LEU A 329 2.91 0.90 8.81
C LEU A 329 4.45 0.94 8.81
N LEU A 330 5.03 2.10 9.13
CA LEU A 330 6.48 2.21 9.30
C LEU A 330 6.89 1.48 10.59
N ARG A 331 7.58 0.35 10.41
CA ARG A 331 8.06 -0.46 11.53
C ARG A 331 9.12 0.29 12.33
N ILE A 332 8.99 0.25 13.65
CA ILE A 332 9.99 0.76 14.58
C ILE A 332 11.11 -0.26 14.76
N LYS A 333 12.35 0.20 14.61
CA LYS A 333 13.55 -0.61 14.89
C LYS A 333 13.91 -0.47 16.38
N SER A 334 14.62 -1.45 16.94
CA SER A 334 15.03 -1.44 18.35
C SER A 334 15.76 -0.15 18.75
N LYS A 335 16.61 0.39 17.86
CA LYS A 335 17.34 1.66 18.10
C LYS A 335 16.46 2.92 18.12
N GLU A 336 15.21 2.82 17.66
CA GLU A 336 14.29 3.96 17.52
C GLU A 336 13.23 3.99 18.63
N GLN A 337 13.11 2.92 19.44
CA GLN A 337 12.05 2.77 20.43
C GLN A 337 12.03 3.91 21.45
N ASP A 338 13.17 4.20 22.06
CA ASP A 338 13.27 5.23 23.11
C ASP A 338 12.85 6.62 22.59
N LEU A 339 13.32 6.96 21.38
CA LEU A 339 12.98 8.23 20.73
C LEU A 339 11.47 8.34 20.47
N ILE A 340 10.85 7.29 19.93
CA ILE A 340 9.41 7.30 19.62
C ILE A 340 8.59 7.38 20.91
N GLN A 341 9.01 6.70 21.98
CA GLN A 341 8.33 6.76 23.26
C GLN A 341 8.38 8.16 23.88
N GLU A 342 9.53 8.84 23.78
CA GLU A 342 9.68 10.23 24.22
C GLU A 342 8.75 11.17 23.42
N GLU A 343 8.69 11.01 22.11
CA GLU A 343 7.85 11.82 21.23
C GLU A 343 6.35 11.56 21.46
N LEU A 344 5.97 10.32 21.79
CA LEU A 344 4.61 9.94 22.20
C LEU A 344 4.22 10.62 23.51
N THR A 345 5.10 10.56 24.53
CA THR A 345 4.86 11.16 25.85
C THR A 345 4.58 12.66 25.73
N LYS A 346 5.33 13.37 24.86
CA LYS A 346 5.12 14.80 24.60
C LYS A 346 3.79 15.13 23.93
N ARG A 347 3.17 14.17 23.23
CA ARG A 347 2.02 14.37 22.34
C ARG A 347 0.78 13.60 22.76
N ILE A 348 0.79 12.96 23.92
CA ILE A 348 -0.34 12.14 24.40
C ILE A 348 -1.66 12.93 24.45
N SER A 349 -1.60 14.22 24.79
CA SER A 349 -2.75 15.12 24.81
C SER A 349 -3.34 15.42 23.42
N LEU A 350 -2.57 15.21 22.35
CA LEU A 350 -2.98 15.44 20.96
C LEU A 350 -3.67 14.23 20.33
N LEU A 351 -3.57 13.03 20.91
CA LEU A 351 -4.15 11.82 20.33
C LEU A 351 -5.67 11.85 20.30
N LEU A 352 -6.29 11.28 19.26
CA LEU A 352 -7.76 11.17 19.13
C LEU A 352 -8.29 9.80 19.55
N GLU A 353 -7.38 8.92 19.97
CA GLU A 353 -7.67 7.61 20.52
C GLU A 353 -6.78 7.38 21.76
N PRO A 354 -7.24 6.58 22.73
CA PRO A 354 -6.42 6.25 23.89
C PRO A 354 -5.24 5.36 23.50
N GLU A 355 -4.12 5.51 24.22
CA GLU A 355 -3.01 4.57 24.12
C GLU A 355 -3.47 3.19 24.65
N PRO A 356 -3.34 2.10 23.85
CA PRO A 356 -3.65 0.76 24.31
C PRO A 356 -2.63 0.28 25.35
N SER A 357 -2.97 -0.77 26.11
CA SER A 357 -2.03 -1.34 27.06
C SER A 357 -0.82 -1.93 26.33
N ALA A 358 0.37 -1.81 26.91
CA ALA A 358 1.59 -2.42 26.36
C ALA A 358 1.51 -3.96 26.28
N TYR A 359 0.53 -4.57 26.95
CA TYR A 359 0.26 -6.01 26.91
C TYR A 359 -0.78 -6.39 25.84
N ASP A 360 -1.42 -5.41 25.19
CA ASP A 360 -2.39 -5.65 24.14
C ASP A 360 -1.69 -5.99 22.82
N LEU A 361 -2.29 -6.90 22.05
CA LEU A 361 -1.77 -7.32 20.74
C LEU A 361 -1.68 -6.16 19.73
N GLU A 362 -2.45 -5.10 19.95
CA GLU A 362 -2.57 -3.93 19.07
C GLU A 362 -1.50 -2.86 19.36
N TYR A 363 -0.76 -2.97 20.48
CA TYR A 363 0.21 -1.96 20.90
C TYR A 363 1.30 -1.73 19.86
N ASP A 364 1.85 -2.81 19.27
CA ASP A 364 2.85 -2.71 18.22
C ASP A 364 2.33 -1.94 16.99
N GLU A 365 1.07 -2.16 16.60
CA GLU A 365 0.46 -1.46 15.48
C GLU A 365 0.24 0.02 15.83
N PHE A 366 -0.24 0.30 17.03
CA PHE A 366 -0.43 1.66 17.54
C PHE A 366 0.88 2.46 17.52
N ILE A 367 1.98 1.90 18.06
CA ILE A 367 3.28 2.58 18.12
C ILE A 367 3.86 2.77 16.70
N ASN A 368 3.70 1.80 15.80
CA ASN A 368 4.06 1.99 14.38
C ASN A 368 3.19 3.08 13.69
N SER A 369 1.95 3.29 14.14
CA SER A 369 1.09 4.38 13.66
C SER A 369 1.65 5.75 14.06
N ILE A 370 2.22 5.87 15.28
CA ILE A 370 2.90 7.09 15.76
C ILE A 370 4.11 7.42 14.89
N LYS A 371 4.98 6.44 14.60
CA LYS A 371 6.12 6.65 13.68
C LYS A 371 5.64 7.10 12.30
N THR A 372 4.56 6.51 11.80
CA THR A 372 3.96 6.89 10.51
C THR A 372 3.42 8.32 10.53
N ALA A 373 2.81 8.76 11.64
CA ALA A 373 2.36 10.14 11.83
C ALA A 373 3.52 11.15 11.89
N LEU A 374 4.61 10.81 12.59
CA LEU A 374 5.84 11.63 12.65
C LEU A 374 6.51 11.77 11.28
N PHE A 375 6.44 10.72 10.45
CA PHE A 375 6.83 10.80 9.04
C PHE A 375 6.00 11.84 8.29
N PHE A 376 4.66 11.79 8.38
CA PHE A 376 3.81 12.77 7.72
C PHE A 376 4.03 14.19 8.24
N GLU A 377 4.27 14.36 9.54
CA GLU A 377 4.61 15.65 10.13
C GLU A 377 5.93 16.20 9.56
N SER A 378 6.95 15.34 9.44
CA SER A 378 8.23 15.70 8.82
C SER A 378 8.05 16.08 7.34
N TRP A 379 7.18 15.38 6.63
CA TRP A 379 6.85 15.64 5.23
C TRP A 379 6.16 17.00 5.03
N ILE A 380 5.12 17.32 5.81
CA ILE A 380 4.43 18.62 5.74
C ILE A 380 5.27 19.76 6.34
N SER A 381 6.35 19.44 7.05
CA SER A 381 7.34 20.39 7.53
C SER A 381 8.46 20.66 6.52
N GLU A 382 8.33 20.13 5.29
CA GLU A 382 9.24 20.32 4.15
C GLU A 382 10.64 19.70 4.34
N ARG A 383 10.75 18.65 5.15
CA ARG A 383 11.98 17.87 5.22
C ARG A 383 12.28 17.20 3.89
N ASP A 384 13.56 17.09 3.55
CA ASP A 384 14.01 16.43 2.31
C ASP A 384 13.87 14.91 2.38
N GLU A 385 13.87 14.27 1.21
CA GLU A 385 13.69 12.82 1.10
C GLU A 385 14.85 12.04 1.75
N ASP A 386 16.06 12.60 1.78
CA ASP A 386 17.21 11.97 2.44
C ASP A 386 17.05 11.99 3.97
N TYR A 387 16.55 13.09 4.55
CA TYR A 387 16.18 13.19 5.97
C TYR A 387 15.09 12.16 6.33
N LEU A 388 14.08 12.00 5.47
CA LEU A 388 13.01 11.03 5.70
C LEU A 388 13.52 9.59 5.65
N LEU A 389 14.44 9.29 4.72
CA LEU A 389 15.11 7.99 4.66
C LEU A 389 15.94 7.72 5.93
N GLU A 390 16.68 8.71 6.42
CA GLU A 390 17.57 8.54 7.57
C GLU A 390 16.84 8.40 8.91
N ASN A 391 15.78 9.20 9.12
CA ASN A 391 15.06 9.25 10.40
C ASN A 391 13.85 8.32 10.46
N HIS A 392 13.20 8.05 9.33
CA HIS A 392 11.97 7.25 9.28
C HIS A 392 12.12 5.93 8.53
N ASP A 393 13.28 5.67 7.91
CA ASP A 393 13.56 4.47 7.08
C ASP A 393 12.60 4.29 5.89
N ILE A 394 12.07 5.39 5.35
CA ILE A 394 11.12 5.37 4.24
C ILE A 394 11.78 5.82 2.93
N ARG A 395 11.53 5.09 1.84
CA ARG A 395 12.13 5.36 0.53
C ARG A 395 11.22 6.21 -0.37
N PRO A 396 11.75 6.92 -1.39
CA PRO A 396 10.97 7.81 -2.24
C PRO A 396 9.71 7.20 -2.88
N GLY A 397 9.78 5.95 -3.35
CA GLY A 397 8.61 5.24 -3.88
C GLY A 397 7.52 4.97 -2.83
N GLU A 398 7.91 4.65 -1.60
CA GLU A 398 6.99 4.40 -0.48
C GLU A 398 6.36 5.69 0.04
N ILE A 399 7.12 6.78 0.08
CA ILE A 399 6.63 8.12 0.42
C ILE A 399 5.43 8.47 -0.46
N ARG A 400 5.53 8.26 -1.79
CA ARG A 400 4.43 8.57 -2.72
C ARG A 400 3.18 7.74 -2.45
N VAL A 401 3.33 6.43 -2.28
CA VAL A 401 2.20 5.54 -1.96
C VAL A 401 1.51 5.96 -0.67
N LYS A 402 2.28 6.27 0.38
CA LYS A 402 1.74 6.75 1.66
C LYS A 402 1.01 8.09 1.52
N ILE A 403 1.54 9.02 0.73
CA ILE A 403 0.88 10.31 0.46
C ILE A 403 -0.42 10.13 -0.32
N GLU A 404 -0.46 9.23 -1.31
CA GLU A 404 -1.66 8.93 -2.09
C GLU A 404 -2.77 8.34 -1.20
N ILE A 405 -2.41 7.37 -0.35
CA ILE A 405 -3.34 6.80 0.64
C ILE A 405 -3.81 7.87 1.62
N ALA A 406 -2.90 8.72 2.14
CA ALA A 406 -3.27 9.79 3.05
C ALA A 406 -4.16 10.86 2.40
N ASP A 407 -3.93 11.22 1.13
CA ASP A 407 -4.81 12.15 0.39
C ASP A 407 -6.23 11.59 0.26
N TRP A 408 -6.34 10.28 -0.03
CA TRP A 408 -7.62 9.58 -0.11
C TRP A 408 -8.32 9.47 1.26
N LEU A 409 -7.60 9.09 2.32
CA LEU A 409 -8.18 8.99 3.67
C LEU A 409 -8.59 10.37 4.21
N LEU A 410 -7.79 11.41 4.01
CA LEU A 410 -8.17 12.77 4.41
C LEU A 410 -9.36 13.29 3.60
N TYR A 411 -9.45 12.93 2.32
CA TYR A 411 -10.65 13.20 1.53
C TYR A 411 -11.88 12.48 2.12
N ALA A 412 -11.75 11.20 2.48
CA ALA A 412 -12.82 10.47 3.13
C ALA A 412 -13.24 11.12 4.46
N CYS A 413 -12.30 11.55 5.30
CA CYS A 413 -12.58 12.28 6.54
C CYS A 413 -13.34 13.59 6.29
N GLU A 414 -12.97 14.34 5.24
CA GLU A 414 -13.65 15.59 4.86
C GLU A 414 -15.13 15.34 4.50
N GLU A 415 -15.41 14.27 3.76
CA GLU A 415 -16.75 13.87 3.37
C GLU A 415 -17.59 13.38 4.56
N LEU A 416 -16.98 12.60 5.46
CA LEU A 416 -17.62 12.14 6.70
C LEU A 416 -17.93 13.31 7.65
N ALA A 417 -17.00 14.25 7.83
CA ALA A 417 -17.22 15.46 8.62
C ALA A 417 -18.34 16.34 8.05
N THR A 418 -18.49 16.37 6.72
CA THR A 418 -19.59 17.07 6.05
C THR A 418 -20.95 16.44 6.36
N ILE A 419 -21.03 15.11 6.40
CA ILE A 419 -22.25 14.37 6.78
C ILE A 419 -22.60 14.58 8.26
N GLN A 420 -21.60 14.71 9.14
CA GLN A 420 -21.79 15.02 10.55
C GLN A 420 -22.02 16.52 10.84
N GLU A 421 -22.11 17.36 9.80
CA GLU A 421 -22.28 18.81 9.90
C GLU A 421 -21.14 19.56 10.64
N GLN A 422 -19.97 18.93 10.80
CA GLN A 422 -18.78 19.47 11.47
C GLN A 422 -17.92 20.34 10.54
N ARG A 423 -18.47 21.48 10.11
CA ARG A 423 -17.87 22.33 9.07
C ARG A 423 -16.46 22.85 9.41
N ASP A 424 -16.17 23.14 10.68
CA ASP A 424 -14.87 23.68 11.07
C ASP A 424 -13.77 22.63 11.03
N VAL A 425 -14.07 21.41 11.49
CA VAL A 425 -13.16 20.26 11.36
C VAL A 425 -12.88 19.95 9.89
N GLY A 426 -13.91 20.01 9.04
CA GLY A 426 -13.77 19.83 7.59
C GLY A 426 -12.81 20.84 6.93
N LYS A 427 -12.79 22.10 7.37
CA LYS A 427 -11.83 23.11 6.87
C LYS A 427 -10.39 22.74 7.24
N GLU A 428 -10.15 22.32 8.48
CA GLU A 428 -8.81 21.93 8.95
C GLU A 428 -8.31 20.66 8.24
N ILE A 429 -9.18 19.68 8.02
CA ILE A 429 -8.88 18.48 7.21
C ILE A 429 -8.52 18.88 5.78
N ARG A 430 -9.30 19.77 5.15
CA ARG A 430 -9.01 20.24 3.79
C ARG A 430 -7.65 20.93 3.69
N LYS A 431 -7.31 21.79 4.66
CA LYS A 431 -5.98 22.43 4.72
C LYS A 431 -4.87 21.38 4.85
N LEU A 432 -5.03 20.43 5.78
CA LEU A 432 -4.07 19.35 6.01
C LEU A 432 -3.91 18.48 4.76
N ARG A 433 -5.00 18.14 4.08
CA ARG A 433 -4.99 17.36 2.84
C ARG A 433 -4.11 18.01 1.77
N ILE A 434 -4.27 19.32 1.53
CA ILE A 434 -3.44 20.06 0.57
C ILE A 434 -1.97 20.05 1.01
N ARG A 435 -1.69 20.23 2.30
CA ARG A 435 -0.33 20.17 2.86
C ARG A 435 0.31 18.79 2.70
N VAL A 436 -0.42 17.71 2.97
CA VAL A 436 0.06 16.33 2.82
C VAL A 436 0.30 16.00 1.35
N LYS A 437 -0.64 16.35 0.46
CA LYS A 437 -0.49 16.10 -0.99
C LYS A 437 0.76 16.76 -1.58
N ASN A 438 1.10 17.95 -1.10
CA ASN A 438 2.21 18.73 -1.66
C ASN A 438 3.50 18.69 -0.83
N GLY A 439 3.43 18.28 0.44
CA GLY A 439 4.56 18.29 1.37
C GLY A 439 5.03 19.69 1.71
N VAL A 440 4.09 20.56 2.14
CA VAL A 440 4.38 21.96 2.44
C VAL A 440 3.81 22.43 3.77
N LYS A 441 4.41 23.49 4.33
CA LYS A 441 3.84 24.28 5.42
C LYS A 441 2.65 25.10 4.93
N GLU A 442 1.82 25.52 5.88
CA GLU A 442 0.57 26.26 5.61
C GLU A 442 0.79 27.57 4.86
N GLU A 443 1.89 28.27 5.12
CA GLU A 443 2.24 29.53 4.46
C GLU A 443 2.44 29.42 2.93
N LEU A 444 2.70 28.22 2.40
CA LEU A 444 2.90 27.99 0.97
C LEU A 444 1.60 27.66 0.22
N LEU A 445 0.47 27.48 0.92
CA LEU A 445 -0.81 27.12 0.31
C LEU A 445 -1.25 28.07 -0.83
N PRO A 446 -1.08 29.40 -0.75
CA PRO A 446 -1.46 30.30 -1.84
C PRO A 446 -0.68 30.04 -3.14
N LEU A 447 0.61 29.70 -3.03
CA LEU A 447 1.52 29.49 -4.17
C LEU A 447 1.25 28.17 -4.91
N LEU A 448 0.70 27.17 -4.23
CA LEU A 448 0.40 25.86 -4.82
C LEU A 448 -0.75 25.89 -5.85
N ARG A 449 -1.49 27.01 -5.95
CA ARG A 449 -2.50 27.21 -6.99
C ARG A 449 -1.89 27.33 -8.40
N LEU A 450 -0.58 27.59 -8.48
CA LEU A 450 0.14 27.74 -9.74
C LEU A 450 0.53 26.38 -10.32
N LYS A 451 0.15 26.15 -11.59
CA LYS A 451 0.48 24.91 -12.31
C LYS A 451 2.00 24.77 -12.45
N GLY A 452 2.53 23.60 -12.07
CA GLY A 452 3.95 23.28 -12.19
C GLY A 452 4.83 23.76 -11.01
N ILE A 453 4.22 24.26 -9.93
CA ILE A 453 4.92 24.62 -8.70
C ILE A 453 4.75 23.50 -7.66
N GLY A 454 5.82 22.72 -7.45
CA GLY A 454 5.91 21.78 -6.33
C GLY A 454 6.57 22.41 -5.10
N ARG A 455 6.69 21.65 -4.00
CA ARG A 455 7.23 22.13 -2.71
C ARG A 455 8.52 22.93 -2.80
N VAL A 456 9.50 22.47 -3.60
CA VAL A 456 10.83 23.12 -3.70
C VAL A 456 10.72 24.48 -4.38
N ARG A 457 9.93 24.57 -5.46
CA ARG A 457 9.73 25.84 -6.18
C ARG A 457 8.90 26.81 -5.34
N ALA A 458 7.85 26.33 -4.67
CA ALA A 458 7.03 27.14 -3.77
C ALA A 458 7.87 27.76 -2.66
N ARG A 459 8.73 26.96 -1.99
CA ARG A 459 9.64 27.46 -0.96
C ARG A 459 10.63 28.49 -1.52
N LYS A 460 11.20 28.24 -2.69
CA LYS A 460 12.13 29.17 -3.34
C LYS A 460 11.47 30.52 -3.65
N LEU A 461 10.24 30.52 -4.18
CA LEU A 461 9.48 31.75 -4.43
C LEU A 461 9.18 32.50 -3.13
N TYR A 462 8.70 31.80 -2.11
CA TYR A 462 8.39 32.39 -0.81
C TYR A 462 9.62 33.03 -0.14
N THR A 463 10.79 32.38 -0.22
CA THR A 463 12.05 32.95 0.31
C THR A 463 12.52 34.19 -0.45
N GLN A 464 12.06 34.38 -1.68
CA GLN A 464 12.35 35.55 -2.52
C GLN A 464 11.28 36.65 -2.38
N GLY A 465 10.37 36.52 -1.40
CA GLY A 465 9.34 37.52 -1.11
C GLY A 465 8.04 37.36 -1.92
N ILE A 466 7.95 36.35 -2.79
CA ILE A 466 6.75 36.07 -3.59
C ILE A 466 5.84 35.14 -2.77
N LYS A 467 4.81 35.69 -2.12
CA LYS A 467 3.98 34.95 -1.16
C LYS A 467 2.63 34.54 -1.72
N ASP A 468 2.13 35.28 -2.71
CA ASP A 468 0.83 34.99 -3.32
C ASP A 468 0.81 35.20 -4.85
N LEU A 469 -0.37 34.97 -5.44
CA LEU A 469 -0.63 35.17 -6.87
C LEU A 469 -0.50 36.64 -7.31
N GLY A 470 -0.70 37.58 -6.39
CA GLY A 470 -0.54 39.01 -6.64
C GLY A 470 0.94 39.39 -6.79
N ASP A 471 1.81 38.78 -5.98
CA ASP A 471 3.26 39.00 -6.06
C ASP A 471 3.88 38.41 -7.33
N VAL A 472 3.35 37.31 -7.87
CA VAL A 472 3.84 36.72 -9.14
C VAL A 472 3.49 37.59 -10.36
N LYS A 473 2.46 38.44 -10.26
CA LYS A 473 2.04 39.32 -11.37
C LYS A 473 2.83 40.63 -11.43
N LYS A 474 3.51 41.01 -10.36
CA LYS A 474 4.39 42.19 -10.28
C LYS A 474 5.78 41.80 -10.72
#